data_AF-A0A920FJ47-F1
#
_entry.id   AF-A0A920FJ47-F1
#
_cell.length_a   1.000
_cell.length_b   1.000
_cell.length_c   1.000
_cell.angle_alpha   90.00
_cell.angle_beta   90.00
_cell.angle_gamma   90.00
#
_symmetry.space_group_name_H-M   'P 1'
#
loop_
_entity.id
_entity.type
_entity.pdbx_description
1 polymer ?
#
loop_
_entity_poly.entity_id
_entity_poly.type
_entity_poly.pdbx_seq_one_letter_code
_entity_poly.pdbx_strand_id
1 'polypeptide(L)' 'MLYDASLSQRFADLLLKEGVYAIGFFYPVVPKGMARIRTQISAAHEKHHLDKAIAAFIKVGKELNVIK' A
#
# COMPACT_ATOMS: atom_id res chain seq x y z
N MET A 1 -0.77 -8.72 -1.97
CA MET A 1 -1.84 -8.91 -0.97
C MET A 1 -1.19 -9.01 0.39
N LEU A 2 -1.79 -8.46 1.45
CA LEU A 2 -1.16 -8.41 2.78
C LEU A 2 -1.76 -9.44 3.76
N TYR A 3 -3.01 -9.86 3.53
CA TYR A 3 -3.75 -10.91 4.25
C TYR A 3 -3.99 -10.65 5.75
N ASP A 4 -3.23 -9.77 6.40
CA ASP A 4 -3.40 -9.33 7.78
C ASP A 4 -3.83 -7.86 7.87
N ALA A 5 -4.78 -7.57 8.78
CA ALA A 5 -5.37 -6.24 8.92
C ALA A 5 -4.37 -5.24 9.53
N SER A 6 -3.66 -5.64 10.59
CA SER A 6 -2.67 -4.79 11.27
C SER A 6 -1.50 -4.47 10.36
N LEU A 7 -1.02 -5.46 9.60
CA LEU A 7 0.00 -5.28 8.57
C LEU A 7 -0.46 -4.27 7.51
N SER A 8 -1.72 -4.35 7.07
CA SER A 8 -2.26 -3.42 6.07
C SER A 8 -2.37 -1.97 6.55
N GLN A 9 -2.69 -1.75 7.83
CA GLN A 9 -2.70 -0.42 8.43
C GLN A 9 -1.26 0.12 8.52
N ARG A 10 -0.34 -0.67 9.07
CA ARG A 10 1.07 -0.26 9.18
C ARG A 10 1.71 0.03 7.83
N PHE A 11 1.38 -0.75 6.81
CA PHE A 11 1.87 -0.52 5.45
C PHE A 11 1.36 0.83 4.90
N ALA A 12 0.06 1.13 5.10
CA ALA A 12 -0.54 2.40 4.68
C ALA A 12 0.10 3.61 5.38
N ASP A 13 0.33 3.52 6.70
CA ASP A 13 0.98 4.58 7.47
C ASP A 13 2.41 4.86 7.00
N LEU A 14 3.17 3.82 6.68
CA LEU A 14 4.53 3.97 6.15
C LEU A 14 4.54 4.55 4.74
N LEU A 15 3.63 4.12 3.85
CA LEU A 15 3.47 4.74 2.54
C LEU A 15 3.15 6.23 2.66
N LEU A 16 2.30 6.61 3.60
CA LEU A 16 1.97 8.01 3.85
C LEU A 16 3.20 8.83 4.25
N LYS A 17 4.08 8.27 5.10
CA LYS A 17 5.37 8.90 5.45
C LYS A 17 6.31 9.06 4.25
N GLU A 18 6.26 8.14 3.29
CA GLU A 18 6.98 8.26 2.00
C GLU A 18 6.27 9.22 1.02
N GLY A 19 5.18 9.87 1.44
CA GLY A 19 4.42 10.82 0.64
C GLY A 19 3.50 10.18 -0.39
N VAL A 20 3.05 8.94 -0.15
CA VAL A 20 2.10 8.19 -0.98
C VAL A 20 0.88 7.86 -0.14
N TYR A 21 -0.23 8.56 -0.39
CA TYR A 21 -1.48 8.27 0.29
C TYR A 21 -2.17 7.05 -0.32
N ALA A 22 -2.26 5.97 0.45
CA ALA A 22 -2.99 4.76 0.09
C ALA A 22 -3.67 4.19 1.33
N ILE A 23 -4.80 3.51 1.14
CA ILE A 23 -5.61 2.96 2.24
C ILE A 23 -5.54 1.44 2.27
N GLY A 24 -5.38 0.89 3.48
CA GLY A 24 -5.55 -0.53 3.76
C GLY A 24 -7.03 -0.91 3.80
N PHE A 25 -7.39 -1.93 3.03
CA PHE A 25 -8.70 -2.55 3.00
C PHE A 25 -8.64 -3.83 3.83
N PHE A 26 -9.47 -3.90 4.86
CA PHE A 26 -9.64 -5.06 5.73
C PHE A 26 -11.12 -5.19 6.12
N TYR A 27 -11.47 -6.22 6.90
CA TYR A 27 -12.85 -6.46 7.32
C TYR A 27 -13.45 -5.23 8.03
N PRO A 28 -14.70 -4.83 7.76
CA PRO A 28 -15.75 -5.53 6.98
C PRO A 28 -15.73 -5.26 5.47
N VAL A 29 -14.83 -4.41 4.97
CA VAL A 29 -14.79 -4.00 3.56
C VAL A 29 -14.35 -5.13 2.63
N VAL A 30 -13.48 -6.02 3.12
CA VAL A 30 -13.09 -7.27 2.46
C VAL A 30 -13.20 -8.44 3.45
N PRO A 31 -13.33 -9.70 3.00
CA PRO A 31 -13.34 -10.85 3.90
C PRO A 31 -12.13 -10.90 4.84
N LYS A 32 -12.29 -11.52 6.01
CA LYS A 32 -11.20 -11.75 6.95
C LYS A 32 -10.06 -12.52 6.26
N GLY A 33 -8.82 -12.22 6.63
CA GLY A 33 -7.65 -12.82 6.01
C GLY A 33 -7.35 -12.31 4.59
N MET A 34 -8.11 -11.37 4.03
CA MET A 34 -7.94 -10.88 2.66
C MET A 34 -7.55 -9.40 2.59
N ALA A 35 -6.88 -8.92 3.64
CA ALA A 35 -6.46 -7.53 3.74
C ALA A 35 -5.48 -7.14 2.62
N ARG A 36 -5.59 -5.91 2.11
CA ARG A 36 -4.81 -5.44 0.95
C ARG A 36 -4.71 -3.93 0.91
N ILE A 37 -3.66 -3.40 0.30
CA ILE A 37 -3.65 -1.99 -0.14
C ILE A 37 -4.33 -1.94 -1.52
N ARG A 38 -5.34 -1.08 -1.69
CA ARG A 38 -5.99 -0.86 -2.98
C ARG A 38 -5.46 0.43 -3.60
N THR A 39 -4.80 0.33 -4.75
CA THR A 39 -4.38 1.48 -5.54
C THR A 39 -5.44 1.81 -6.59
N GLN A 40 -5.57 3.09 -6.91
CA GLN A 40 -6.48 3.57 -7.96
C GLN A 40 -5.69 4.55 -8.84
N ILE A 41 -5.49 4.18 -10.10
CA ILE A 41 -4.79 5.02 -11.06
C ILE A 41 -5.78 6.01 -11.66
N SER A 42 -5.31 7.23 -11.87
CA SER A 42 -6.07 8.31 -12.52
C SER A 42 -5.26 8.81 -13.72
N ALA A 43 -5.95 9.23 -14.78
CA ALA A 43 -5.35 9.85 -15.95
C ALA A 43 -4.58 11.15 -15.63
N ALA A 44 -4.84 11.75 -14.46
CA ALA A 44 -4.09 12.90 -13.96
C ALA A 44 -2.69 12.54 -13.40
N HIS A 45 -2.35 11.25 -13.24
CA HIS A 45 -1.01 10.88 -12.81
C HIS A 45 -0.02 10.97 -13.97
N GLU A 46 1.07 11.68 -13.74
CA GLU A 46 2.24 11.63 -14.60
C GLU A 46 3.17 10.48 -14.20
N LYS A 47 4.09 10.13 -15.09
CA LYS A 47 5.04 9.02 -14.90
C LYS A 47 5.84 9.15 -13.59
N HIS A 48 6.29 10.36 -13.27
CA HIS A 48 7.08 10.60 -12.07
C HIS A 48 6.28 10.37 -10.76
N HIS A 49 4.96 10.58 -10.77
CA HIS A 49 4.09 10.20 -9.64
C HIS A 49 4.08 8.68 -9.44
N LEU A 50 3.98 7.92 -10.54
CA LEU A 50 3.97 6.46 -10.51
C LEU A 50 5.33 5.91 -10.07
N ASP A 51 6.42 6.47 -10.55
CA ASP A 51 7.78 6.08 -10.17
C ASP A 51 8.01 6.29 -8.67
N LYS A 52 7.60 7.45 -8.13
CA LYS A 52 7.63 7.73 -6.69
C LYS A 52 6.81 6.71 -5.91
N ALA A 53 5.59 6.41 -6.36
CA ALA A 53 4.74 5.44 -5.71
C ALA A 53 5.39 4.05 -5.69
N ILE A 54 5.88 3.56 -6.84
CA ILE A 54 6.55 2.26 -6.95
C ILE A 54 7.75 2.18 -6.00
N ALA A 55 8.60 3.22 -5.96
CA ALA A 55 9.75 3.27 -5.08
C ALA A 55 9.35 3.17 -3.59
N ALA A 56 8.31 3.90 -3.18
CA ALA A 56 7.77 3.83 -1.81
C ALA A 56 7.22 2.44 -1.48
N PHE A 57 6.45 1.84 -2.39
CA PHE A 57 5.92 0.48 -2.21
C PHE A 57 7.04 -0.57 -2.10
N ILE A 58 8.11 -0.43 -2.90
CA ILE A 58 9.27 -1.33 -2.83
C ILE A 58 9.97 -1.19 -1.47
N LYS A 59 10.24 0.05 -1.05
CA LYS A 59 10.93 0.35 0.21
C LYS A 59 10.15 -0.19 1.41
N VAL A 60 8.88 0.18 1.54
CA VAL A 60 8.01 -0.26 2.65
C VAL A 60 7.79 -1.77 2.59
N GLY A 61 7.63 -2.33 1.39
CA GLY A 61 7.45 -3.75 1.19
C GLY A 61 8.65 -4.58 1.66
N LYS A 62 9.87 -4.10 1.44
CA LYS A 62 11.09 -4.72 1.96
C LYS A 62 11.23 -4.53 3.47
N GLU A 63 10.97 -3.33 4.00
CA GLU A 63 11.03 -3.04 5.43
C GLU A 63 10.09 -3.94 6.25
N LEU A 64 8.89 -4.19 5.73
CA LEU A 64 7.88 -5.05 6.36
C LEU A 64 8.00 -6.53 5.95
N ASN A 65 9.04 -6.92 5.20
CA ASN A 65 9.27 -8.28 4.71
C ASN A 65 8.09 -8.88 3.92
N VAL A 66 7.34 -8.05 3.20
CA VAL A 66 6.25 -8.45 2.32
C VAL A 66 6.78 -8.91 0.96
N ILE A 67 7.87 -8.31 0.50
CA ILE A 67 8.58 -8.62 -0.75
C ILE A 67 10.10 -8.68 -0.49
N LYS A 68 10.81 -9.50 -1.27
CA LYS A 68 12.27 -9.68 -1.20
C LYS A 68 12.97 -8.83 -2.25
#